data_AF-A0A7W6IQ96-F1
#
_entry.id   AF-A0A7W6IQ96-F1
#
_cell.length_a   1.000
_cell.length_b   1.000
_cell.length_c   1.000
_cell.angle_alpha   90.00
_cell.angle_beta   90.00
_cell.angle_gamma   90.00
#
_symmetry.space_group_name_H-M   'P 1'
#
loop_
_entity.id
_entity.type
_entity.pdbx_description
1 polymer ?
#
loop_
_entity_poly.entity_id
_entity_poly.type
_entity_poly.pdbx_seq_one_letter_code
_entity_poly.pdbx_strand_id
1 'polypeptide(L)'
;MSTPKTIFSPASGIGPFDRSQSERQLALEYLAEAWNSAEEDGLESASLAHASLFAALATFVKMHGDEATADLIAQLPERIRNGEYNLDRILQ
;
A
#
# COMPACT_ATOMS: atom_id res chain seq x y z
N MET A 1 49.08 10.23 28.39
CA MET A 1 47.90 9.50 28.92
C MET A 1 46.73 10.47 28.96
N SER A 2 45.52 9.94 28.75
CA SER A 2 44.19 10.60 28.84
C SER A 2 43.50 10.91 27.51
N THR A 3 42.77 9.91 27.01
CA THR A 3 41.56 10.05 26.19
C THR A 3 40.36 10.37 27.09
N PRO A 4 39.32 11.03 26.55
CA PRO A 4 37.93 10.65 26.83
C PRO A 4 37.19 10.42 25.50
N LYS A 5 36.78 9.20 25.12
CA LYS A 5 35.57 8.41 25.44
C LYS A 5 34.21 9.12 25.20
N THR A 6 33.56 8.66 24.11
CA THR A 6 32.09 8.55 23.86
C THR A 6 31.42 9.87 23.41
N ILE A 7 30.35 9.98 22.59
CA ILE A 7 29.10 9.20 22.49
C ILE A 7 28.35 9.47 21.14
N PHE A 8 28.99 9.40 19.97
CA PHE A 8 28.21 9.49 18.71
C PHE A 8 28.53 8.33 17.77
N SER A 9 27.86 7.21 18.06
CA SER A 9 27.54 6.22 17.05
C SER A 9 26.09 6.43 16.66
N PRO A 10 25.77 6.95 15.46
CA PRO A 10 24.49 6.67 14.85
C PRO A 10 24.59 5.26 14.27
N ALA A 11 24.56 4.25 15.15
CA ALA A 11 24.06 2.96 14.75
C ALA A 11 22.52 3.07 14.71
N SER A 12 22.01 3.93 13.82
CA SER A 12 20.59 3.92 13.48
C SER A 12 20.41 2.70 12.60
N GLY A 13 20.06 1.59 13.25
CA GLY A 13 19.75 0.34 12.62
C GLY A 13 18.69 0.56 11.56
N ILE A 14 19.10 0.41 10.30
CA ILE A 14 18.18 0.12 9.20
C ILE A 14 17.68 -1.31 9.47
N GLY A 15 16.71 -1.43 10.37
CA GLY A 15 15.99 -2.66 10.57
C GLY A 15 15.23 -2.99 9.27
N PRO A 16 15.14 -4.28 8.88
CA PRO A 16 14.45 -4.69 7.66
C PRO A 16 12.95 -4.28 7.61
N PHE A 17 12.38 -3.93 8.76
CA PHE A 17 10.99 -3.46 8.87
C PHE A 17 10.77 -2.03 8.36
N ASP A 18 11.76 -1.13 8.50
CA ASP A 18 11.63 0.28 8.10
C ASP A 18 11.63 0.46 6.58
N ARG A 19 12.40 -0.39 5.87
CA ARG A 19 12.43 -0.41 4.40
C ARG A 19 11.08 -0.80 3.81
N SER A 20 10.45 -1.85 4.33
CA SER A 20 9.16 -2.32 3.80
C SER A 20 8.02 -1.30 4.00
N GLN A 21 8.02 -0.56 5.11
CA GLN A 21 7.08 0.54 5.32
C GLN A 21 7.39 1.72 4.41
N SER A 22 8.67 2.04 4.22
CA SER A 22 9.11 3.10 3.31
C SER A 22 8.79 2.77 1.85
N GLU A 23 8.97 1.52 1.41
CA GLU A 23 8.64 1.05 0.06
C GLU A 23 7.13 1.10 -0.19
N ARG A 24 6.31 0.70 0.79
CA ARG A 24 4.86 0.83 0.69
C ARG A 24 4.42 2.29 0.64
N GLN A 25 4.99 3.15 1.49
CA GLN A 25 4.68 4.57 1.52
C GLN A 25 5.05 5.23 0.19
N LEU A 26 6.23 4.92 -0.34
CA LEU A 26 6.69 5.42 -1.63
C LEU A 26 5.76 4.98 -2.77
N ALA A 27 5.33 3.71 -2.78
CA ALA A 27 4.37 3.21 -3.76
C ALA A 27 3.01 3.91 -3.67
N LEU A 28 2.55 4.26 -2.46
CA LEU A 28 1.33 5.04 -2.26
C LEU A 28 1.46 6.47 -2.77
N GLU A 29 2.63 7.10 -2.58
CA GLU A 29 2.92 8.42 -3.14
C GLU A 29 2.87 8.40 -4.67
N TYR A 30 3.55 7.45 -5.30
CA TYR A 30 3.47 7.27 -6.76
C TYR A 30 2.04 7.05 -7.26
N LEU A 31 1.25 6.28 -6.52
CA LEU A 31 -0.14 6.02 -6.87
C LEU A 31 -1.01 7.28 -6.70
N ALA A 32 -0.77 8.07 -5.66
CA ALA A 32 -1.46 9.34 -5.43
C ALA A 32 -1.12 10.37 -6.52
N GLU A 33 0.14 10.48 -6.93
CA GLU A 33 0.55 11.31 -8.06
C GLU A 33 -0.13 10.87 -9.35
N ALA A 34 -0.15 9.57 -9.64
CA ALA A 34 -0.84 9.03 -10.82
C ALA A 34 -2.35 9.32 -10.80
N TRP A 35 -2.97 9.31 -9.61
CA TRP A 35 -4.37 9.68 -9.43
C TRP A 35 -4.63 11.15 -9.73
N ASN A 36 -3.81 12.05 -9.16
CA ASN A 36 -3.92 13.48 -9.42
C ASN A 36 -3.77 13.77 -10.91
N SER A 37 -2.76 13.21 -11.58
CA SER A 37 -2.57 13.41 -13.02
C SER A 37 -3.74 12.88 -13.85
N ALA A 38 -4.29 11.72 -13.50
CA ALA A 38 -5.46 11.19 -14.19
C ALA A 38 -6.69 12.09 -14.03
N GLU A 39 -6.90 12.68 -12.86
CA GLU A 39 -7.98 13.65 -12.64
C GLU A 39 -7.75 14.95 -13.42
N GLU A 40 -6.50 15.42 -13.55
CA GLU A 40 -6.14 16.57 -14.39
C GLU A 40 -6.40 16.30 -15.88
N ASP A 41 -6.19 15.08 -16.36
CA ASP A 41 -6.54 14.63 -17.72
C ASP A 41 -8.07 14.44 -17.92
N GLY A 42 -8.88 14.60 -16.87
CA GLY A 42 -10.34 14.45 -16.90
C GLY A 42 -10.81 12.99 -16.85
N LEU A 43 -9.95 12.08 -16.36
CA LEU A 43 -10.29 10.67 -16.18
C LEU A 43 -11.17 10.48 -14.94
N GLU A 44 -12.22 9.66 -15.07
CA GLU A 44 -13.07 9.37 -13.92
C GLU A 44 -12.33 8.52 -12.88
N SER A 45 -12.36 8.97 -11.61
CA SER A 45 -11.69 8.29 -10.50
C SER A 45 -12.16 6.84 -10.32
N ALA A 46 -13.42 6.53 -10.70
CA ALA A 46 -13.97 5.18 -10.73
C ALA A 46 -13.30 4.28 -11.80
N SER A 47 -12.97 4.84 -12.96
CA SER A 47 -12.26 4.12 -14.03
C SER A 47 -10.82 3.81 -13.61
N LEU A 48 -10.15 4.77 -12.97
CA LEU A 48 -8.82 4.56 -12.42
C LEU A 48 -8.83 3.50 -11.30
N ALA A 49 -9.80 3.54 -10.39
CA ALA A 49 -9.95 2.54 -9.34
C ALA A 49 -10.08 1.11 -9.91
N HIS A 50 -10.89 0.92 -10.96
CA HIS A 50 -11.01 -0.38 -11.62
C HIS A 50 -9.70 -0.82 -12.27
N ALA A 51 -8.98 0.09 -12.95
CA ALA A 51 -7.69 -0.22 -13.56
C ALA A 51 -6.64 -0.61 -12.50
N SER A 52 -6.57 0.13 -11.39
CA SER A 52 -5.67 -0.18 -10.28
C SER A 52 -6.00 -1.52 -9.62
N LEU A 53 -7.29 -1.83 -9.44
CA LEU A 53 -7.72 -3.13 -8.92
C LEU A 53 -7.27 -4.26 -9.86
N PHE A 54 -7.47 -4.12 -11.17
CA PHE A 54 -7.01 -5.10 -12.14
C PHE A 54 -5.49 -5.29 -12.09
N ALA A 55 -4.73 -4.18 -12.05
CA ALA A 55 -3.27 -4.24 -11.95
C ALA A 55 -2.78 -4.93 -10.67
N ALA A 56 -3.44 -4.65 -9.53
CA ALA A 56 -3.14 -5.30 -8.26
C ALA A 56 -3.43 -6.81 -8.33
N LEU A 57 -4.61 -7.21 -8.83
CA LEU A 57 -4.99 -8.61 -8.99
C LEU A 57 -4.04 -9.36 -9.93
N ALA A 58 -3.73 -8.79 -11.10
CA ALA A 58 -2.80 -9.39 -12.04
C ALA A 58 -1.41 -9.59 -11.43
N THR A 59 -0.97 -8.66 -10.57
CA THR A 59 0.29 -8.77 -9.83
C THR A 59 0.24 -9.89 -8.80
N PHE A 60 -0.87 -10.03 -8.06
CA PHE A 60 -1.06 -11.16 -7.14
C PHE A 60 -1.10 -12.51 -7.85
N VAL A 61 -1.82 -12.61 -8.98
CA VAL A 61 -1.85 -13.84 -9.79
C VAL A 61 -0.45 -14.18 -10.28
N LYS A 62 0.33 -13.20 -10.73
CA LYS A 62 1.71 -13.42 -11.18
C LYS A 62 2.65 -13.88 -10.05
N MET A 63 2.46 -13.37 -8.83
CA MET A 63 3.33 -13.68 -7.68
C MET A 63 2.93 -14.96 -6.94
N HIS A 64 1.64 -15.25 -6.83
CA HIS A 64 1.08 -16.29 -5.96
C HIS A 64 0.27 -17.35 -6.71
N GLY A 65 -0.08 -17.10 -7.97
CA GLY A 65 -0.95 -17.97 -8.78
C GLY A 65 -2.43 -17.60 -8.67
N ASP A 66 -3.22 -18.15 -9.59
CA ASP A 66 -4.65 -17.90 -9.72
C ASP A 66 -5.44 -18.32 -8.46
N GLU A 67 -5.21 -19.54 -7.96
CA GLU A 67 -5.95 -20.08 -6.80
C GLU A 67 -5.69 -19.30 -5.51
N ALA A 68 -4.42 -18.93 -5.26
CA ALA A 68 -4.07 -18.14 -4.07
C ALA A 68 -4.67 -16.73 -4.12
N THR A 69 -4.75 -16.14 -5.32
CA THR A 69 -5.41 -14.85 -5.50
C THR A 69 -6.92 -14.97 -5.35
N ALA A 70 -7.52 -16.05 -5.85
CA ALA A 70 -8.96 -16.31 -5.68
C ALA A 70 -9.34 -16.45 -4.21
N ASP A 71 -8.56 -17.16 -3.39
CA ASP A 71 -8.79 -17.30 -1.95
C ASP A 71 -8.66 -15.97 -1.20
N LEU A 72 -7.67 -15.14 -1.56
CA LEU A 72 -7.51 -13.79 -1.03
C LEU A 72 -8.74 -12.92 -1.33
N ILE A 73 -9.24 -12.97 -2.57
CA ILE A 73 -10.39 -12.18 -3.01
C ILE A 73 -11.71 -12.72 -2.49
N ALA A 74 -11.84 -14.02 -2.24
CA ALA A 74 -13.03 -14.61 -1.64
C ALA A 74 -13.38 -14.00 -0.27
N GLN A 75 -12.37 -13.49 0.45
CA GLN A 75 -12.55 -12.85 1.76
C GLN A 75 -12.99 -11.38 1.63
N LEU A 76 -12.72 -10.69 0.51
CA LEU A 76 -13.04 -9.26 0.33
C LEU A 76 -14.54 -8.95 0.41
N PRO A 77 -15.45 -9.69 -0.25
CA PRO A 77 -16.89 -9.41 -0.22
C PRO A 77 -17.47 -9.35 1.19
N GLU A 78 -17.05 -10.25 2.09
CA GLU A 78 -17.49 -10.23 3.49
C GLU A 78 -16.98 -8.98 4.20
N ARG A 79 -15.72 -8.62 4.01
CA ARG A 79 -15.11 -7.41 4.59
C ARG A 79 -15.77 -6.11 4.10
N ILE A 80 -16.10 -6.04 2.82
CA ILE A 80 -16.84 -4.91 2.22
C ILE A 80 -18.24 -4.81 2.84
N ARG A 81 -18.96 -5.94 2.97
CA ARG A 81 -20.29 -5.98 3.61
C ARG A 81 -20.24 -5.63 5.10
N ASN A 82 -19.16 -5.98 5.78
CA ASN A 82 -18.89 -5.59 7.16
C ASN A 82 -18.58 -4.09 7.31
N GLY A 83 -18.42 -3.37 6.19
CA GLY A 83 -18.18 -1.93 6.18
C GLY A 83 -16.73 -1.54 6.44
N GLU A 84 -15.76 -2.46 6.36
CA GLU A 84 -14.34 -2.14 6.57
C GLU A 84 -13.79 -1.12 5.56
N TYR A 85 -14.44 -1.00 4.40
CA TYR A 85 -14.08 -0.07 3.33
C TYR A 85 -15.09 1.07 3.17
N ASN A 86 -16.15 1.11 3.99
CA ASN A 86 -17.11 2.20 3.98
C ASN A 86 -16.66 3.27 4.96
N LEU A 87 -15.92 4.27 4.45
CA LEU A 87 -15.45 5.41 5.21
C LEU A 87 -16.60 6.33 5.70
N ASP A 88 -17.82 6.14 5.18
CA ASP A 88 -19.02 6.87 5.63
C ASP A 88 -19.67 6.24 6.87
N ARG A 89 -19.23 5.04 7.29
CA ARG A 89 -19.65 4.43 8.56
C ARG A 89 -18.88 5.08 9.72
N ILE A 90 -19.14 6.37 9.91
CA ILE A 90 -18.89 7.06 11.18
C ILE A 90 -19.63 6.25 12.23
N LEU A 91 -18.89 5.72 13.21
CA LEU A 91 -19.38 5.06 14.41
C LEU A 91 -20.69 5.72 14.89
N GLN A 92 -21.81 5.01 14.76
CA GLN A 92 -23.02 5.26 15.56
C GLN A 92 -23.01 4.32 16.77
#